data_AF-K1T2D7-F1
#
_entry.id   AF-K1T2D7-F1
#
_cell.length_a   1.000
_cell.length_b   1.000
_cell.length_c   1.000
_cell.angle_alpha   90.00
_cell.angle_beta   90.00
_cell.angle_gamma   90.00
#
_symmetry.space_group_name_H-M   'P 1'
#
loop_
_entity.id
_entity.type
_entity.pdbx_description
1 polymer ?
#
loop_
_entity_poly.entity_id
_entity_poly.type
_entity_poly.pdbx_seq_one_letter_code
_entity_poly.pdbx_strand_id
1 'polypeptide(L)'
;MNETNRKVEYLKNLFTHTYLRDIKERYTILKDDDLEELITLVASNIGSLTNPAKLANSFKSIKQSNLSQDTIKSYLDLLQDAFLIEKSVRY
;
A
#
# COMPACT_ATOMS: atom_id res chain seq x y z
N MET A 1 -17.90 -8.39 22.33
CA MET A 1 -17.02 -8.42 21.15
C MET A 1 -16.65 -9.87 20.85
N ASN A 2 -16.95 -10.38 19.66
CA ASN A 2 -16.56 -11.74 19.23
C ASN A 2 -15.01 -11.86 19.16
N GLU A 3 -14.45 -13.03 19.48
CA GLU A 3 -13.02 -13.35 19.31
C GLU A 3 -12.50 -12.99 17.90
N THR A 4 -13.25 -13.28 16.83
CA THR A 4 -12.90 -12.89 15.45
C THR A 4 -12.76 -11.38 15.31
N ASN A 5 -13.68 -10.61 15.90
CA ASN A 5 -13.62 -9.14 15.84
C ASN A 5 -12.38 -8.61 16.57
N ARG A 6 -11.99 -9.24 17.69
CA ARG A 6 -10.77 -8.88 18.41
C ARG A 6 -9.50 -9.16 17.60
N LYS A 7 -9.45 -10.28 16.88
CA LYS A 7 -8.33 -10.61 15.97
C LYS A 7 -8.23 -9.61 14.82
N VAL A 8 -9.37 -9.27 14.20
CA VAL A 8 -9.43 -8.25 13.14
C VAL A 8 -8.95 -6.89 13.65
N GLU A 9 -9.44 -6.46 14.80
CA GLU A 9 -9.05 -5.18 15.41
C GLU A 9 -7.57 -5.15 15.77
N TYR A 10 -7.03 -6.24 16.32
CA TYR A 10 -5.60 -6.38 16.58
C TYR A 10 -4.76 -6.21 15.31
N LEU A 11 -5.11 -6.88 14.21
CA LEU A 11 -4.39 -6.77 12.94
C LEU A 11 -4.48 -5.36 12.34
N LYS A 12 -5.65 -4.72 12.42
CA LYS A 12 -5.83 -3.32 12.00
C LYS A 12 -4.93 -2.38 12.80
N ASN A 13 -4.90 -2.55 14.13
CA ASN A 13 -4.06 -1.73 15.01
C ASN A 13 -2.56 -1.95 14.74
N LEU A 14 -2.15 -3.20 14.52
CA LEU A 14 -0.77 -3.52 14.15
C LEU A 14 -0.37 -2.83 12.84
N PHE A 15 -1.24 -2.89 11.82
CA PHE A 15 -1.03 -2.21 10.56
C PHE A 15 -0.90 -0.69 10.70
N THR A 16 -1.87 -0.04 11.33
CA THR A 16 -1.91 1.43 11.43
C THR A 16 -0.84 1.99 12.36
N HIS A 17 -0.61 1.37 13.52
CA HIS A 17 0.27 1.93 14.56
C HIS A 17 1.72 1.50 14.48
N THR A 18 2.01 0.39 13.79
CA THR A 18 3.37 -0.11 13.63
C THR A 18 3.84 0.12 12.20
N TYR A 19 3.35 -0.67 11.24
CA TYR A 19 3.90 -0.67 9.89
C TYR A 19 3.71 0.65 9.15
N LEU A 20 2.49 1.19 9.15
CA LEU A 20 2.19 2.41 8.42
C LEU A 20 2.88 3.64 9.05
N ARG A 21 2.88 3.72 10.39
CA ARG A 21 3.58 4.79 11.12
C ARG A 21 5.08 4.79 10.81
N ASP A 22 5.67 3.62 10.88
CA ASP A 22 7.10 3.41 10.68
C ASP A 22 7.54 3.78 9.24
N ILE A 23 6.75 3.46 8.22
CA ILE A 23 7.01 3.92 6.84
C ILE A 23 6.91 5.45 6.74
N LYS A 24 5.84 6.05 7.29
CA LYS A 24 5.63 7.50 7.22
C LYS A 24 6.75 8.27 7.90
N GLU A 25 7.17 7.83 9.10
CA GLU A 25 8.23 8.46 9.88
C GLU A 25 9.61 8.29 9.25
N ARG A 26 9.95 7.08 8.76
CA ARG A 26 11.27 6.83 8.15
C ARG A 26 11.48 7.57 6.84
N TYR A 27 10.42 7.78 6.05
CA TYR A 27 10.51 8.35 4.70
C TYR A 27 9.94 9.77 4.57
N THR A 28 9.53 10.39 5.68
CA THR A 28 9.01 11.78 5.75
C THR A 28 7.92 12.05 4.71
N ILE A 29 6.94 11.14 4.61
CA ILE A 29 5.88 11.24 3.60
C ILE A 29 4.89 12.33 4.00
N LEU A 30 4.85 13.42 3.22
CA LEU A 30 4.02 14.60 3.50
C LEU A 30 2.55 14.46 3.05
N LYS A 31 2.26 13.53 2.14
CA LYS A 31 0.92 13.19 1.63
C LYS A 31 0.70 11.69 1.76
N ASP A 32 0.13 11.28 2.87
CA ASP A 32 -0.09 9.88 3.22
C ASP A 32 -1.37 9.27 2.64
N ASP A 33 -2.38 10.07 2.32
CA ASP A 33 -3.62 9.62 1.68
C ASP A 33 -3.33 8.78 0.41
N ASP A 34 -2.40 9.25 -0.41
CA ASP A 34 -1.97 8.59 -1.65
C ASP A 34 -1.27 7.24 -1.39
N LEU A 35 -0.51 7.13 -0.29
CA LEU A 35 0.15 5.88 0.11
C LEU A 35 -0.87 4.87 0.65
N GLU A 36 -1.75 5.29 1.56
CA GLU A 36 -2.78 4.42 2.14
C GLU A 36 -3.73 3.89 1.06
N GLU A 37 -4.08 4.73 0.09
CA GLU A 37 -4.87 4.32 -1.07
C GLU A 37 -4.11 3.30 -1.93
N LEU A 38 -2.80 3.50 -2.13
CA LEU A 38 -2.00 2.55 -2.91
C LEU A 38 -1.98 1.19 -2.21
N ILE A 39 -1.83 1.16 -0.89
CA ILE A 39 -1.89 -0.07 -0.10
C ILE A 39 -3.26 -0.74 -0.26
N THR A 40 -4.34 0.03 -0.17
CA THR A 40 -5.72 -0.47 -0.35
C THR A 40 -5.93 -1.05 -1.75
N LEU A 41 -5.41 -0.39 -2.78
CA LEU A 41 -5.50 -0.83 -4.16
C LEU A 41 -4.69 -2.12 -4.40
N VAL A 42 -3.48 -2.20 -3.85
CA VAL A 42 -2.63 -3.40 -3.91
C VAL A 42 -3.32 -4.57 -3.19
N ALA A 43 -3.86 -4.33 -1.99
CA ALA A 43 -4.58 -5.33 -1.20
C ALA A 43 -5.85 -5.83 -1.93
N SER A 44 -6.59 -4.92 -2.57
CA SER A 44 -7.78 -5.27 -3.36
C SER A 44 -7.45 -6.07 -4.62
N ASN A 45 -6.23 -5.93 -5.13
CA ASN A 45 -5.73 -6.66 -6.31
C ASN A 45 -4.89 -7.89 -5.93
N ILE A 46 -4.93 -8.36 -4.67
CA ILE A 46 -4.23 -9.58 -4.24
C ILE A 46 -4.60 -10.76 -5.15
N GLY A 47 -3.59 -11.51 -5.58
CA GLY A 47 -3.76 -12.66 -6.49
C GLY A 47 -3.86 -12.27 -7.98
N SER A 48 -3.88 -10.98 -8.31
CA SER A 48 -3.87 -10.51 -9.69
C SER A 48 -2.49 -10.01 -10.13
N LEU A 49 -2.28 -9.96 -11.45
CA LEU A 49 -1.12 -9.32 -12.03
C LEU A 49 -1.26 -7.80 -12.02
N THR A 50 -0.29 -7.13 -11.38
CA THR A 50 -0.18 -5.67 -11.38
C THR A 50 1.25 -5.20 -11.63
N ASN A 51 1.40 -3.93 -11.95
CA ASN A 51 2.68 -3.25 -12.13
C ASN A 51 2.48 -1.73 -11.91
N PRO A 52 3.55 -0.93 -11.73
CA PRO A 52 3.44 0.51 -11.47
C PRO A 52 2.60 1.27 -12.51
N ALA A 53 2.72 0.92 -13.80
CA ALA A 53 1.94 1.57 -14.86
C ALA A 53 0.43 1.28 -14.76
N LYS A 54 0.06 0.03 -14.46
CA LYS A 54 -1.33 -0.38 -14.26
C LYS A 54 -1.93 0.30 -13.03
N LEU A 55 -1.16 0.37 -11.93
CA LEU A 55 -1.56 1.06 -10.71
C LEU A 55 -1.74 2.56 -10.94
N ALA A 56 -0.83 3.21 -11.68
CA ALA A 56 -0.97 4.62 -12.06
C ALA A 56 -2.24 4.89 -12.86
N ASN A 57 -2.55 4.01 -13.82
CA ASN A 57 -3.78 4.12 -14.60
C ASN A 57 -5.03 3.95 -13.73
N SER A 58 -5.03 3.00 -12.79
CA SER A 58 -6.11 2.81 -11.83
C SER A 58 -6.30 4.03 -10.92
N PHE A 59 -5.21 4.62 -10.42
CA PHE A 59 -5.23 5.85 -9.64
C PHE A 59 -5.85 7.01 -10.43
N LYS A 60 -5.42 7.19 -11.67
CA LYS A 60 -5.95 8.23 -12.55
C LYS A 60 -7.44 8.03 -12.84
N SER A 61 -7.87 6.80 -13.13
CA SER A 61 -9.27 6.52 -13.47
C SER A 61 -10.22 6.61 -12.28
N ILE A 62 -9.80 6.12 -11.11
CA ILE A 62 -10.67 6.01 -9.93
C ILE A 62 -10.68 7.32 -9.13
N LYS A 63 -9.51 7.95 -8.97
CA LYS A 63 -9.32 9.08 -8.03
C LYS A 63 -9.05 10.42 -8.71
N GLN A 64 -8.82 10.45 -10.02
CA GLN A 64 -8.33 11.65 -10.72
C GLN A 64 -7.03 12.20 -10.10
N SER A 65 -6.29 11.36 -9.36
CA SER A 65 -4.97 11.70 -8.82
C SER A 65 -3.91 11.45 -9.89
N ASN A 66 -2.97 12.39 -10.01
CA ASN A 66 -1.91 12.36 -11.03
C ASN A 66 -0.59 11.79 -10.47
N LEU A 67 -0.67 10.82 -9.56
CA LEU A 67 0.49 10.06 -9.11
C LEU A 67 1.26 9.49 -10.30
N SER A 68 2.55 9.84 -10.38
CA SER A 68 3.41 9.32 -11.44
C SER A 68 3.73 7.85 -11.18
N GLN A 69 4.08 7.13 -12.26
CA GLN A 69 4.55 5.76 -12.15
C GLN A 69 5.79 5.65 -11.25
N ASP A 70 6.66 6.67 -11.27
CA ASP A 70 7.86 6.73 -10.46
C ASP A 70 7.51 6.86 -8.96
N THR A 71 6.56 7.71 -8.59
CA THR A 71 6.12 7.82 -7.20
C THR A 71 5.47 6.52 -6.73
N ILE A 72 4.64 5.89 -7.56
CA ILE A 72 4.04 4.59 -7.23
C ILE A 72 5.12 3.52 -7.05
N LYS A 73 6.13 3.48 -7.92
CA LYS A 73 7.25 2.55 -7.78
C LYS A 73 7.99 2.79 -6.47
N SER A 74 8.33 4.04 -6.15
CA SER A 74 8.97 4.38 -4.89
C SER A 74 8.15 3.89 -3.70
N TYR A 75 6.83 4.13 -3.69
CA TYR A 75 5.97 3.62 -2.63
C TYR A 75 5.93 2.08 -2.54
N LEU A 76 5.90 1.37 -3.67
CA LEU A 76 5.98 -0.09 -3.67
C LEU A 76 7.32 -0.58 -3.10
N ASP A 77 8.42 0.10 -3.41
CA ASP A 77 9.74 -0.19 -2.86
C ASP A 77 9.74 0.01 -1.33
N LEU A 78 9.12 1.10 -0.82
CA LEU A 78 8.96 1.33 0.62
C LEU A 78 8.15 0.21 1.31
N LEU A 79 7.08 -0.25 0.66
CA LEU A 79 6.26 -1.34 1.19
C LEU A 79 7.02 -2.67 1.20
N GLN A 80 7.92 -2.88 0.23
CA GLN A 80 8.82 -4.03 0.20
C GLN A 80 9.84 -3.98 1.34
N ASP A 81 10.46 -2.82 1.57
CA ASP A 81 11.43 -2.60 2.65
C ASP A 81 10.80 -2.74 4.05
N ALA A 82 9.50 -2.46 4.15
CA ALA A 82 8.70 -2.68 5.34
C ALA A 82 8.16 -4.12 5.49
N PHE A 83 8.55 -5.03 4.59
CA PHE A 83 8.09 -6.43 4.55
C PHE A 83 6.57 -6.59 4.43
N LEU A 84 5.87 -5.60 3.88
CA LEU A 84 4.42 -5.65 3.67
C LEU A 84 4.05 -6.37 2.37
N ILE A 85 4.89 -6.24 1.34
CA ILE A 85 4.69 -6.87 0.03
C ILE A 85 6.00 -7.44 -0.51
N GLU A 86 5.90 -8.31 -1.51
CA GLU A 86 7.05 -8.85 -2.24
C GLU A 86 6.78 -8.77 -3.74
N LYS A 87 7.81 -8.39 -4.51
CA LYS A 87 7.74 -8.39 -5.97
C LYS A 87 7.87 -9.82 -6.50
N SER A 88 6.81 -10.30 -7.14
CA SER A 88 6.86 -11.54 -7.91
C SER A 88 7.49 -11.31 -9.29
N VAL A 89 8.59 -12.00 -9.58
CA VAL A 89 9.24 -12.03 -10.91
C VAL A 89 8.74 -13.25 -11.68
N ARG A 90 8.36 -13.05 -12.94
CA ARG A 90 7.98 -14.13 -13.86
C ARG A 90 9.07 -14.31 -14.91
N TYR A 91 9.38 -15.56 -15.22
CA TYR A 91 10.29 -15.97 -16.29
C TYR A 91 9.50 -16.46 -17.50
#